data_AF-A0A4R3M8N8-F1
#
_entry.id   AF-A0A4R3M8N8-F1
#
_cell.length_a   1.000
_cell.length_b   1.000
_cell.length_c   1.000
_cell.angle_alpha   90.00
_cell.angle_beta   90.00
_cell.angle_gamma   90.00
#
_symmetry.space_group_name_H-M   'P 1'
#
loop_
_entity.id
_entity.type
_entity.pdbx_description
1 polymer ?
#
loop_
_entity_poly.entity_id
_entity_poly.type
_entity_poly.pdbx_seq_one_letter_code
_entity_poly.pdbx_strand_id
1 'polypeptide(L)' 'MSKLLELFKEHPTSVGESYLQHMAASFSFGVPMLMASFAALIHGIFPFLFLKTGSTIIARLYDRMVVNRARSTTH' A
#
# COMPACT_ATOMS: atom_id res chain seq x y z
N MET A 1 -7.83 -20.41 -19.97
CA MET A 1 -7.50 -18.96 -19.87
C MET A 1 -8.60 -18.14 -19.17
N SER A 2 -9.71 -18.73 -18.72
CA SER A 2 -10.91 -17.98 -18.28
C SER A 2 -10.99 -17.77 -16.76
N LYS A 3 -10.50 -18.72 -15.98
CA LYS A 3 -10.69 -18.78 -14.52
C LYS A 3 -9.91 -17.71 -13.72
N LEU A 4 -8.76 -17.28 -14.24
CA LEU A 4 -7.99 -16.18 -13.63
C LEU A 4 -8.74 -14.85 -13.71
N LEU A 5 -9.35 -14.56 -14.88
CA LEU A 5 -10.09 -13.31 -15.09
C LEU A 5 -11.37 -13.23 -14.25
N GLU A 6 -11.98 -14.37 -13.92
CA GLU A 6 -13.12 -14.44 -13.00
C GLU A 6 -12.70 -14.06 -11.58
N LEU A 7 -11.59 -14.60 -11.07
CA LEU A 7 -11.06 -14.26 -9.74
C LEU A 7 -10.73 -12.77 -9.60
N PHE A 8 -10.18 -12.15 -10.65
CA PHE A 8 -9.90 -10.71 -10.66
C PHE A 8 -11.16 -9.84 -10.65
N LYS A 9 -12.33 -10.37 -11.07
CA LYS A 9 -13.60 -9.64 -11.08
C LYS A 9 -14.46 -9.93 -9.86
N GLU A 10 -14.47 -11.17 -9.37
CA GLU A 10 -15.26 -11.58 -8.20
C GLU A 10 -14.81 -10.83 -6.93
N HIS A 11 -13.49 -10.66 -6.71
CA HIS A 11 -12.99 -10.03 -5.49
C HIS A 11 -13.38 -8.54 -5.36
N PRO A 12 -13.15 -7.65 -6.35
CA PRO A 12 -13.60 -6.26 -6.29
C PRO A 12 -15.12 -6.14 -6.19
N THR A 13 -15.86 -6.97 -6.93
CA THR A 13 -17.33 -6.94 -6.93
C THR A 13 -17.91 -7.32 -5.56
N SER A 14 -17.24 -8.22 -4.83
CA SER A 14 -17.65 -8.61 -3.46
C SER A 14 -17.53 -7.49 -2.42
N VAL A 15 -16.72 -6.47 -2.69
CA VAL A 15 -16.55 -5.27 -1.85
C VAL A 15 -17.19 -4.02 -2.48
N GLY A 16 -17.92 -4.16 -3.59
CA GLY A 16 -18.62 -3.08 -4.27
C GLY A 16 -17.72 -2.11 -5.05
N GLU A 17 -16.48 -2.49 -5.35
CA GLU A 17 -15.51 -1.65 -6.07
C GLU A 17 -15.33 -2.12 -7.52
N SER A 18 -15.09 -1.19 -8.44
CA SER A 18 -14.56 -1.56 -9.76
C SER A 18 -13.14 -2.11 -9.62
N TYR A 19 -12.73 -3.02 -10.51
CA TYR A 19 -11.36 -3.59 -10.48
C TYR A 19 -10.27 -2.51 -10.44
N LEU A 20 -10.43 -1.42 -11.19
CA LEU A 20 -9.47 -0.32 -11.21
C LEU A 20 -9.43 0.46 -9.89
N GLN A 21 -10.58 0.67 -9.24
CA GLN A 21 -10.63 1.29 -7.90
C GLN A 21 -9.93 0.41 -6.87
N HIS A 22 -10.25 -0.89 -6.85
CA HIS A 22 -9.65 -1.84 -5.91
C HIS A 22 -8.14 -2.00 -6.11
N MET A 23 -7.71 -2.07 -7.37
CA MET A 23 -6.30 -2.12 -7.74
C MET A 23 -5.57 -0.84 -7.34
N ALA A 24 -6.15 0.33 -7.62
CA ALA A 24 -5.55 1.61 -7.26
C ALA A 24 -5.44 1.76 -5.73
N ALA A 25 -6.49 1.38 -4.99
CA ALA A 25 -6.49 1.37 -3.53
C ALA A 25 -5.37 0.47 -2.99
N SER A 26 -5.30 -0.78 -3.46
CA SER A 26 -4.28 -1.75 -3.04
C SER A 26 -2.85 -1.26 -3.36
N PHE A 27 -2.62 -0.75 -4.56
CA PHE A 27 -1.30 -0.26 -4.98
C PHE A 27 -0.90 1.05 -4.29
N SER A 28 -1.85 1.88 -3.86
CA SER A 28 -1.56 3.10 -3.10
C SER A 28 -0.87 2.85 -1.75
N PHE A 29 -1.00 1.62 -1.22
CA PHE A 29 -0.28 1.13 -0.04
C PHE A 29 0.89 0.24 -0.43
N GLY A 30 0.69 -0.72 -1.33
CA GLY A 30 1.69 -1.73 -1.70
C GLY A 30 2.95 -1.16 -2.34
N VAL A 31 2.82 -0.21 -3.28
CA VAL A 31 3.98 0.37 -3.98
C VAL A 31 4.89 1.13 -3.01
N PRO A 32 4.40 2.04 -2.15
CA PRO A 32 5.23 2.67 -1.14
C PRO A 32 5.85 1.68 -0.15
N MET A 33 5.14 0.63 0.27
CA MET A 33 5.70 -0.40 1.16
C MET A 33 6.90 -1.11 0.52
N LEU A 34 6.79 -1.47 -0.77
CA LEU A 34 7.88 -2.08 -1.52
C LEU A 34 9.09 -1.13 -1.61
N MET A 35 8.85 0.14 -1.91
CA MET A 35 9.91 1.17 -1.95
C MET A 35 10.58 1.34 -0.58
N ALA A 36 9.81 1.32 0.51
CA ALA A 36 10.35 1.40 1.86
C ALA A 36 11.23 0.20 2.20
N SER A 37 10.81 -1.00 1.80
CA SER A 37 11.59 -2.23 1.95
C SER A 37 12.91 -2.17 1.18
N PHE A 38 12.88 -1.82 -0.11
CA PHE A 38 14.09 -1.65 -0.91
C PHE A 38 15.04 -0.59 -0.32
N ALA A 39 14.50 0.56 0.10
CA ALA A 39 15.30 1.61 0.72
C ALA A 39 15.98 1.12 2.01
N ALA A 40 15.26 0.36 2.86
CA ALA A 40 15.81 -0.20 4.10
C ALA A 40 16.88 -1.27 3.83
N LEU A 41 16.68 -2.14 2.84
CA LEU A 41 17.67 -3.15 2.46
C LEU A 41 18.95 -2.50 1.91
N ILE A 42 18.82 -1.52 1.01
CA ILE A 42 19.98 -0.81 0.48
C ILE A 42 20.69 -0.03 1.59
N HIS A 43 19.95 0.60 2.51
CA HIS A 43 20.53 1.26 3.68
C HIS A 43 21.30 0.29 4.58
N GLY A 44 20.80 -0.94 4.77
CA GLY A 44 21.50 -1.98 5.53
C GLY A 44 22.85 -2.39 4.94
N ILE A 45 22.98 -2.33 3.61
CA ILE A 45 24.25 -2.60 2.90
C ILE A 45 25.12 -1.33 2.85
N PHE A 46 24.51 -0.18 2.60
CA PHE A 46 25.14 1.13 2.44
C PHE A 46 24.53 2.13 3.43
N PRO A 47 25.07 2.23 4.66
CA PRO A 47 24.44 2.99 5.75
C PRO A 47 24.36 4.51 5.50
N PHE A 48 25.04 5.02 4.49
CA PHE A 48 24.98 6.41 4.06
C PHE A 48 23.93 6.69 2.97
N LEU A 49 23.25 5.67 2.43
CA LEU A 49 22.14 5.83 1.49
C LEU A 49 20.80 5.68 2.20
N PHE A 50 19.77 6.41 1.76
CA PHE A 50 18.38 6.26 2.24
C PHE A 50 18.15 6.39 3.76
N LEU A 51 18.95 7.22 4.46
CA LEU A 51 19.01 7.32 5.93
C LEU A 51 17.65 7.36 6.65
N LYS A 52 16.65 8.02 6.05
CA LYS A 52 15.31 8.16 6.62
C LYS A 52 14.20 7.76 5.65
N THR A 53 14.54 7.27 4.46
CA THR A 53 13.56 7.06 3.39
C THR A 53 12.56 5.98 3.76
N GLY A 54 13.04 4.81 4.22
CA GLY A 54 12.18 3.70 4.62
C GLY A 54 11.23 4.09 5.75
N SER A 55 11.77 4.62 6.85
CA SER A 55 10.96 5.03 8.01
C SER A 55 9.96 6.14 7.69
N THR A 56 10.34 7.13 6.87
CA THR A 56 9.42 8.20 6.44
C THR A 56 8.25 7.66 5.63
N ILE A 57 8.49 6.70 4.73
CA ILE A 57 7.42 6.08 3.94
C ILE A 57 6.47 5.28 4.83
N ILE A 58 7.01 4.48 5.76
CA ILE A 58 6.21 3.71 6.71
C ILE A 58 5.38 4.63 7.62
N ALA A 59 5.96 5.72 8.15
CA ALA A 59 5.22 6.68 8.96
C ALA A 59 4.02 7.28 8.19
N ARG A 60 4.23 7.68 6.92
CA ARG A 60 3.14 8.18 6.06
C ARG A 60 2.07 7.13 5.76
N LEU A 61 2.45 5.86 5.64
CA LEU A 61 1.50 4.75 5.46
C LEU A 61 0.69 4.50 6.74
N TYR A 62 1.37 4.54 7.90
CA TYR A 62 0.75 4.42 9.21
C TYR A 62 -0.28 5.52 9.46
N ASP A 63 0.08 6.78 9.19
CA ASP A 63 -0.84 7.92 9.32
C ASP A 63 -2.09 7.73 8.45
N ARG A 64 -1.90 7.30 7.20
CA ARG A 64 -3.02 6.99 6.29
C ARG A 64 -3.90 5.85 6.79
N MET A 65 -3.32 4.83 7.43
CA MET A 65 -4.06 3.65 7.90
C MET A 65 -4.83 3.93 9.21
N VAL A 66 -4.20 4.62 10.15
CA VAL A 66 -4.70 4.74 11.53
C VAL A 66 -5.38 6.09 11.75
N VAL A 67 -4.72 7.19 11.36
CA VAL A 67 -5.20 8.55 11.66
C VAL A 67 -6.40 8.93 10.78
N ASN A 68 -6.34 8.63 9.49
CA ASN A 68 -7.44 8.94 8.58
C ASN A 68 -8.67 8.06 8.84
N ARG A 69 -8.49 6.80 9.26
CA ARG A 69 -9.59 5.92 9.64
C ARG A 69 -10.31 6.40 10.91
N ALA A 70 -9.55 6.81 11.93
CA ALA A 70 -10.12 7.35 13.17
C ALA A 70 -10.97 8.61 12.92
N ARG A 71 -10.52 9.48 12.01
CA ARG A 71 -11.25 10.71 11.64
C ARG A 71 -12.58 10.42 10.94
N SER A 72 -12.66 9.38 10.11
CA SER A 72 -13.91 8.97 9.43
C SER A 72 -14.94 8.31 10.35
N THR A 73 -14.57 7.93 11.57
CA THR A 73 -15.48 7.25 12.53
C THR A 73 -16.12 8.23 13.54
N THR A 74 -15.82 9.53 13.44
CA THR A 74 -16.29 10.58 14.38
C THR A 74 -17.45 11.42 13.79
N HIS A 75 -18.25 10.85 12.89
CA HIS A 75 -19.49 11.47 12.37
C HIS A 75 -20.71 10.64 12.78
#